data_AF-A0A1M3DX66-F1
#
_entry.id   AF-A0A1M3DX66-F1
#
_cell.length_a   1.000
_cell.length_b   1.000
_cell.length_c   1.000
_cell.angle_alpha   90.00
_cell.angle_beta   90.00
_cell.angle_gamma   90.00
#
_symmetry.space_group_name_H-M   'P 1'
#
loop_
_entity.id
_entity.type
_entity.pdbx_description
1 polymer ?
#
loop_
_entity_poly.entity_id
_entity_poly.type
_entity_poly.pdbx_seq_one_letter_code
_entity_poly.pdbx_strand_id
1 'polypeptide(L)'
;MIVMNFEILQQNIQNTHTATQQSAAKAVNIYLTIRNWLIGYYIVEFEQNGEDRAQYGKFLLQKLAENLNQKSLSYRNLKLFRQFHQEYPQIGQSVTAFLENNKSLKAIDSIGEPGSFARNPHIASIFHDTNLAETKGTGIKSMKKLLLKSQMLPPTFESSHAANSFTLRLLLHHLINETDHSWLMKFDEFQLNDEQKTALIFLREVGALDNLAYRQSTGVNLFQSSTDLRKMVTCNLLQQKGNSKKNTYYVPGKIFLESLELHQRERLSGESDLLSGNFHGLFGESDSLLVESDSLLVEFDSLLLEFPEALQQKIRGLGSRSKPEIMEEVILEICNIKAFNLDELSKILKRRPHHIREKFLNVLMKKEKIGYSIPEVINHPKQAYKTINPSENIK
;
A
#
# COMPACT_ATOMS: atom_id res chain seq x y z
N MET A 1 44.07 -33.57 2.10
CA MET A 1 42.75 -34.21 2.25
C MET A 1 42.52 -34.46 3.73
N ILE A 2 41.54 -33.80 4.35
CA ILE A 2 41.12 -34.17 5.70
C ILE A 2 40.48 -35.54 5.57
N VAL A 3 41.12 -36.57 6.13
CA VAL A 3 40.60 -37.94 6.11
C VAL A 3 39.39 -37.96 7.04
N MET A 4 38.19 -37.97 6.46
CA MET A 4 36.93 -38.03 7.18
C MET A 4 36.68 -39.48 7.63
N ASN A 5 37.02 -39.80 8.87
CA ASN A 5 36.69 -41.11 9.46
C ASN A 5 35.30 -41.07 10.13
N PHE A 6 34.78 -42.25 10.51
CA PHE A 6 33.43 -42.38 11.07
C PHE A 6 33.23 -41.57 12.37
N GLU A 7 34.25 -41.52 13.24
CA GLU A 7 34.20 -40.74 14.48
C GLU A 7 34.12 -39.24 14.22
N ILE A 8 34.90 -38.73 13.27
CA ILE A 8 34.85 -37.32 12.85
C ILE A 8 33.50 -36.99 12.21
N LEU A 9 32.94 -37.89 11.39
CA LEU A 9 31.61 -37.72 10.81
C LEU A 9 30.53 -37.65 11.90
N GLN A 10 30.54 -38.57 12.86
CA GLN A 10 29.60 -38.60 13.98
C GLN A 10 29.70 -37.32 14.82
N GLN A 11 30.93 -36.89 15.14
CA GLN A 11 31.16 -35.67 15.89
C GLN A 11 30.66 -34.43 15.15
N ASN A 12 30.90 -34.35 13.84
CA ASN A 12 30.42 -33.24 13.01
C ASN A 12 28.89 -33.17 12.98
N ILE A 13 28.21 -34.30 12.75
CA ILE A 13 26.74 -34.36 12.75
C ILE A 13 26.19 -33.94 14.12
N GLN A 14 26.76 -34.46 15.22
CA GLN A 14 26.32 -34.12 16.57
C GLN A 14 26.54 -32.64 16.89
N ASN A 15 27.69 -32.07 16.50
CA ASN A 15 28.00 -30.67 16.68
C ASN A 15 27.03 -29.78 15.89
N THR A 16 26.77 -30.10 14.63
CA THR A 16 25.81 -29.36 13.79
C THR A 16 24.39 -29.43 14.36
N HIS A 17 23.94 -30.61 14.79
CA HIS A 17 22.64 -30.77 15.43
C HIS A 17 22.53 -29.92 16.70
N THR A 18 23.52 -30.01 17.59
CA THR A 18 23.52 -29.29 18.86
C THR A 18 23.57 -27.78 18.65
N ALA A 19 24.43 -27.29 17.75
CA ALA A 19 24.57 -25.87 17.46
C ALA A 19 23.30 -25.28 16.85
N THR A 20 22.66 -25.97 15.90
CA THR A 20 21.41 -25.51 15.27
C THR A 20 20.24 -25.54 16.25
N GLN A 21 20.14 -26.56 17.09
CA GLN A 21 19.12 -26.65 18.15
C GLN A 21 19.28 -25.53 19.19
N GLN A 22 20.52 -25.25 19.64
CA GLN A 22 20.79 -24.15 20.57
C GLN A 22 20.46 -22.80 19.96
N SER A 23 20.77 -22.59 18.68
CA SER A 23 20.41 -21.36 17.95
C SER A 23 18.89 -21.16 17.89
N ALA A 24 18.13 -22.23 17.57
CA ALA A 24 16.67 -22.19 17.57
C ALA A 24 16.10 -21.87 18.97
N ALA A 25 16.60 -22.53 20.02
CA ALA A 25 16.19 -22.26 21.39
C ALA A 25 16.48 -20.81 21.81
N LYS A 26 17.64 -20.27 21.45
CA LYS A 26 18.00 -18.87 21.72
C LYS A 26 17.04 -17.90 21.02
N ALA A 27 16.72 -18.14 19.74
CA ALA A 27 15.77 -17.31 19.01
C ALA A 27 14.39 -17.34 19.68
N VAL A 28 13.87 -18.53 20.01
CA VAL A 28 12.59 -18.70 20.72
C VAL A 28 12.60 -17.93 22.04
N ASN A 29 13.66 -18.05 22.84
CA ASN A 29 13.77 -17.36 24.13
C ASN A 29 13.76 -15.82 23.99
N ILE A 30 14.42 -15.29 22.96
CA ILE A 30 14.40 -13.84 22.67
C ILE A 30 12.97 -13.39 22.36
N TYR A 31 12.30 -14.05 21.39
CA TYR A 31 10.95 -13.66 21.00
C TYR A 31 9.93 -13.84 22.13
N LEU A 32 10.06 -14.89 22.95
CA LEU A 32 9.19 -15.08 24.12
C LEU A 32 9.38 -13.98 25.15
N THR A 33 10.62 -13.59 25.44
CA THR A 33 10.93 -12.50 26.37
C THR A 33 10.31 -11.19 25.89
N ILE A 34 10.51 -10.85 24.62
CA ILE A 34 9.98 -9.63 24.01
C ILE A 34 8.45 -9.63 24.02
N ARG A 35 7.83 -10.75 23.59
CA ARG A 35 6.36 -10.92 23.61
C ARG A 35 5.81 -10.71 25.02
N ASN A 36 6.40 -11.35 26.02
CA ASN A 36 5.96 -11.27 27.40
C ASN A 36 6.03 -9.84 27.93
N TRP A 37 7.13 -9.13 27.65
CA TRP A 37 7.30 -7.74 28.05
C TRP A 37 6.26 -6.82 27.38
N LEU A 38 6.06 -6.97 26.07
CA LEU A 38 5.09 -6.17 25.30
C LEU A 38 3.65 -6.39 25.77
N ILE A 39 3.26 -7.64 26.06
CA ILE A 39 1.93 -7.92 26.62
C ILE A 39 1.76 -7.19 27.96
N GLY A 40 2.79 -7.22 28.82
CA GLY A 40 2.79 -6.45 30.06
C GLY A 40 2.63 -4.94 29.85
N TYR A 41 3.36 -4.39 28.88
CA TYR A 41 3.26 -2.99 28.47
C TYR A 41 1.83 -2.63 28.06
N TYR A 42 1.22 -3.40 27.16
CA TYR A 42 -0.16 -3.15 26.70
C TYR A 42 -1.19 -3.18 27.83
N ILE A 43 -1.03 -4.11 28.79
CA ILE A 43 -1.90 -4.19 29.96
C ILE A 43 -1.77 -2.91 30.80
N VAL A 44 -0.54 -2.48 31.10
CA VAL A 44 -0.30 -1.30 31.95
C VAL A 44 -0.78 -0.02 31.26
N GLU A 45 -0.53 0.14 29.96
CA GLU A 45 -1.03 1.26 29.16
C GLU A 45 -2.56 1.34 29.17
N PHE A 46 -3.25 0.21 29.01
CA PHE A 46 -4.70 0.17 29.09
C PHE A 46 -5.21 0.53 30.50
N GLU A 47 -4.57 0.04 31.56
CA GLU A 47 -4.91 0.40 32.95
C GLU A 47 -4.74 1.92 33.20
N GLN A 48 -3.73 2.56 32.60
CA GLN A 48 -3.42 3.99 32.79
C GLN A 48 -4.23 4.93 31.89
N ASN A 49 -4.42 4.57 30.62
CA ASN A 49 -4.91 5.46 29.55
C ASN A 49 -6.14 4.93 28.80
N GLY A 50 -6.67 3.74 29.15
CA GLY A 50 -7.81 3.13 28.45
C GLY A 50 -9.12 3.94 28.60
N GLU A 51 -9.81 4.17 27.48
CA GLU A 51 -11.07 4.94 27.42
C GLU A 51 -12.21 4.26 28.21
N ASP A 52 -12.28 2.93 28.14
CA ASP A 52 -13.28 2.08 28.77
C ASP A 52 -12.75 1.34 30.02
N ARG A 53 -11.58 1.74 30.55
CA ARG A 53 -10.94 1.06 31.68
C ARG A 53 -11.84 0.93 32.92
N ALA A 54 -12.76 1.87 33.13
CA ALA A 54 -13.71 1.86 34.23
C ALA A 54 -14.68 0.66 34.16
N GLN A 55 -14.97 0.18 32.95
CA GLN A 55 -15.85 -0.97 32.70
C GLN A 55 -15.17 -2.31 33.01
N TYR A 56 -13.84 -2.38 32.85
CA TYR A 56 -13.07 -3.63 33.01
C TYR A 56 -12.31 -3.71 34.33
N GLY A 57 -11.87 -2.56 34.86
CA GLY A 57 -11.38 -2.35 36.22
C GLY A 57 -10.63 -3.54 36.84
N LYS A 58 -11.12 -4.02 37.98
CA LYS A 58 -10.52 -5.14 38.75
C LYS A 58 -10.53 -6.50 38.03
N PHE A 59 -11.38 -6.67 37.01
CA PHE A 59 -11.59 -7.94 36.31
C PHE A 59 -10.91 -8.02 34.94
N LEU A 60 -10.12 -7.00 34.58
CA LEU A 60 -9.46 -6.89 33.27
C LEU A 60 -8.69 -8.16 32.89
N LEU A 61 -7.80 -8.64 33.75
CA LEU A 61 -6.97 -9.81 33.47
C LEU A 61 -7.78 -11.11 33.36
N GLN A 62 -8.88 -11.25 34.12
CA GLN A 62 -9.74 -12.43 34.05
C GLN A 62 -10.48 -12.47 32.71
N LYS A 63 -11.10 -11.35 32.32
CA LYS A 63 -11.75 -11.22 31.01
C LYS A 63 -10.78 -11.40 29.84
N LEU A 64 -9.55 -10.87 29.94
CA LEU A 64 -8.53 -11.11 28.92
C LEU A 64 -8.19 -12.59 28.79
N ALA A 65 -8.01 -13.31 29.90
CA ALA A 65 -7.72 -14.74 29.87
C ALA A 65 -8.87 -15.56 29.28
N GLU A 66 -10.12 -15.22 29.64
CA GLU A 66 -11.34 -15.87 29.12
C GLU A 66 -11.51 -15.63 27.62
N ASN A 67 -11.36 -14.39 27.17
CA ASN A 67 -11.57 -14.03 25.76
C ASN A 67 -10.45 -14.54 24.84
N LEU A 68 -9.20 -14.53 25.30
CA LEU A 68 -8.07 -15.02 24.51
C LEU A 68 -8.01 -16.55 24.46
N ASN A 69 -8.49 -17.23 25.50
CA ASN A 69 -8.63 -18.69 25.60
C ASN A 69 -7.39 -19.49 25.10
N GLN A 70 -6.20 -19.06 25.52
CA GLN A 70 -4.93 -19.71 25.17
C GLN A 70 -4.12 -20.04 26.42
N LYS A 71 -3.56 -21.26 26.49
CA LYS A 71 -2.78 -21.73 27.66
C LYS A 71 -1.57 -20.83 27.96
N SER A 72 -0.92 -20.31 26.92
CA SER A 72 0.19 -19.34 27.02
C SER A 72 -0.22 -17.97 27.55
N LEU A 73 -1.51 -17.61 27.47
CA LEU A 73 -2.09 -16.30 27.86
C LEU A 73 -3.10 -16.46 29.01
N SER A 74 -2.87 -17.42 29.90
CA SER A 74 -3.69 -17.62 31.09
C SER A 74 -3.65 -16.43 32.05
N TYR A 75 -4.65 -16.30 32.92
CA TYR A 75 -4.70 -15.26 33.96
C TYR A 75 -3.38 -15.14 34.75
N ARG A 76 -2.78 -16.29 35.12
CA ARG A 76 -1.50 -16.34 35.83
C ARG A 76 -0.36 -15.74 34.98
N ASN A 77 -0.29 -16.10 33.71
CA ASN A 77 0.74 -15.59 32.80
C ASN A 77 0.56 -14.09 32.53
N LEU A 78 -0.67 -13.63 32.30
CA LEU A 78 -0.95 -12.20 32.10
C LEU A 78 -0.55 -11.38 33.33
N LYS A 79 -0.80 -11.90 34.55
CA LYS A 79 -0.32 -11.26 35.79
C LYS A 79 1.21 -11.18 35.85
N LEU A 80 1.91 -12.25 35.45
CA LEU A 80 3.37 -12.27 35.38
C LEU A 80 3.92 -11.32 34.31
N PHE A 81 3.29 -11.23 33.14
CA PHE A 81 3.70 -10.32 32.08
C PHE A 81 3.54 -8.85 32.50
N ARG A 82 2.42 -8.52 33.15
CA ARG A 82 2.20 -7.18 33.74
C ARG A 82 3.30 -6.83 34.75
N GLN A 83 3.59 -7.74 35.68
CA GLN A 83 4.65 -7.56 36.67
C GLN A 83 6.02 -7.41 36.00
N PHE A 84 6.32 -8.24 35.01
CA PHE A 84 7.59 -8.20 34.27
C PHE A 84 7.83 -6.84 33.60
N HIS A 85 6.80 -6.26 32.97
CA HIS A 85 6.91 -4.91 32.41
C HIS A 85 7.16 -3.85 33.50
N GLN A 86 6.44 -3.92 34.62
CA GLN A 86 6.54 -2.95 35.72
C GLN A 86 7.89 -2.99 36.44
N GLU A 87 8.47 -4.18 36.62
CA GLU A 87 9.76 -4.37 37.29
C GLU A 87 10.95 -4.03 36.39
N TYR A 88 10.79 -4.17 35.07
CA TYR A 88 11.87 -3.98 34.10
C TYR A 88 11.51 -2.99 32.97
N PRO A 89 11.10 -1.75 33.26
CA PRO A 89 10.78 -0.76 32.22
C PRO A 89 11.98 -0.42 31.31
N GLN A 90 13.21 -0.55 31.83
CA GLN A 90 14.46 -0.33 31.09
C GLN A 90 14.65 -1.26 29.89
N ILE A 91 14.01 -2.44 29.89
CA ILE A 91 14.05 -3.38 28.76
C ILE A 91 13.37 -2.76 27.51
N GLY A 92 12.48 -1.78 27.69
CA GLY A 92 11.73 -1.15 26.60
C GLY A 92 12.62 -0.59 25.49
N GLN A 93 13.77 0.02 25.82
CA GLN A 93 14.71 0.50 24.81
C GLN A 93 15.28 -0.64 23.95
N SER A 94 15.60 -1.78 24.59
CA SER A 94 16.12 -2.97 23.90
C SER A 94 15.05 -3.64 23.04
N VAL A 95 13.80 -3.67 23.52
CA VAL A 95 12.65 -4.20 22.77
C VAL A 95 12.38 -3.33 21.54
N THR A 96 12.32 -2.01 21.70
CA THR A 96 12.13 -1.07 20.58
C THR A 96 13.25 -1.21 19.56
N ALA A 97 14.52 -1.20 20.01
CA ALA A 97 15.67 -1.40 19.13
C ALA A 97 15.61 -2.77 18.41
N PHE A 98 15.19 -3.84 19.09
CA PHE A 98 15.02 -5.15 18.46
C PHE A 98 13.90 -5.13 17.39
N LEU A 99 12.78 -4.48 17.67
CA LEU A 99 11.66 -4.37 16.71
C LEU A 99 12.04 -3.49 15.51
N GLU A 100 12.78 -2.41 15.72
CA GLU A 100 13.30 -1.53 14.67
C GLU A 100 14.37 -2.22 13.83
N ASN A 101 15.33 -2.90 14.45
CA ASN A 101 16.37 -3.66 13.74
C ASN A 101 15.80 -4.83 12.91
N ASN A 102 14.62 -5.35 13.26
CA ASN A 102 13.92 -6.35 12.46
C ASN A 102 13.11 -5.76 11.29
N LYS A 103 13.02 -4.43 11.17
CA LYS A 103 12.43 -3.75 10.01
C LYS A 103 13.56 -3.43 9.02
N SER A 104 13.65 -4.26 7.98
CA SER A 104 14.65 -4.14 6.89
C SER A 104 14.19 -3.16 5.78
N LEU A 105 13.27 -2.25 6.08
CA LEU A 105 12.65 -1.39 5.07
C LEU A 105 13.29 0.00 5.04
N LYS A 106 13.69 0.46 3.86
CA LYS A 106 14.13 1.84 3.64
C LYS A 106 12.94 2.74 3.35
N ALA A 107 13.05 4.02 3.71
CA ALA A 107 12.14 5.05 3.24
C ALA A 107 12.15 5.10 1.70
N ILE A 108 11.01 5.45 1.09
CA ILE A 108 10.82 5.41 -0.36
C ILE A 108 11.87 6.22 -1.13
N ASP A 109 12.25 7.38 -0.59
CA ASP A 109 13.21 8.28 -1.24
C ASP A 109 14.65 7.76 -1.20
N SER A 110 14.97 6.84 -0.27
CA SER A 110 16.31 6.24 -0.10
C SER A 110 16.42 4.85 -0.76
N ILE A 111 15.39 4.43 -1.52
CA ILE A 111 15.39 3.16 -2.22
C ILE A 111 16.44 3.16 -3.34
N GLY A 112 17.30 2.13 -3.34
CA GLY A 112 18.39 1.98 -4.30
C GLY A 112 19.70 2.62 -3.88
N GLU A 113 19.74 3.38 -2.79
CA GLU A 113 20.98 3.85 -2.18
C GLU A 113 21.71 2.70 -1.46
N PRO A 114 23.06 2.72 -1.41
CA PRO A 114 23.84 1.75 -0.64
C PRO A 114 23.47 1.78 0.86
N GLY A 115 23.81 0.72 1.60
CA GLY A 115 23.52 0.61 3.04
C GLY A 115 22.18 -0.04 3.39
N SER A 116 21.69 -0.98 2.57
CA SER A 116 20.54 -1.81 2.94
C SER A 116 20.97 -2.95 3.86
N PHE A 117 20.29 -3.12 4.99
CA PHE A 117 20.51 -4.23 5.91
C PHE A 117 19.58 -5.40 5.55
N ALA A 118 20.13 -6.60 5.42
CA ALA A 118 19.34 -7.80 5.16
C ALA A 118 18.58 -8.22 6.43
N ARG A 119 17.27 -8.43 6.33
CA ARG A 119 16.45 -8.94 7.44
C ARG A 119 16.99 -10.26 7.99
N ASN A 120 17.42 -11.15 7.11
CA ASN A 120 18.08 -12.39 7.46
C ASN A 120 19.46 -12.46 6.75
N PRO A 121 20.56 -12.23 7.47
CA PRO A 121 21.90 -12.27 6.90
C PRO A 121 22.29 -13.63 6.33
N HIS A 122 21.80 -14.73 6.92
CA HIS A 122 22.12 -16.10 6.49
C HIS A 122 21.43 -16.46 5.17
N ILE A 123 20.15 -16.10 5.02
CA ILE A 123 19.46 -16.29 3.73
C ILE A 123 20.14 -15.45 2.65
N ALA A 124 20.50 -14.20 2.96
CA ALA A 124 21.21 -13.33 2.03
C ALA A 124 22.60 -13.87 1.63
N SER A 125 23.33 -14.51 2.55
CA SER A 125 24.61 -15.14 2.21
C SER A 125 24.41 -16.36 1.31
N ILE A 126 23.41 -17.20 1.57
CA ILE A 126 23.10 -18.34 0.69
C ILE A 126 22.82 -17.89 -0.74
N PHE A 127 22.00 -16.84 -0.94
CA PHE A 127 21.72 -16.32 -2.28
C PHE A 127 22.98 -15.75 -2.97
N HIS A 128 23.90 -15.18 -2.20
CA HIS A 128 25.18 -14.71 -2.73
C HIS A 128 26.10 -15.87 -3.10
N ASP A 129 26.27 -16.84 -2.20
CA ASP A 129 27.14 -18.01 -2.39
C ASP A 129 26.66 -18.91 -3.54
N THR A 130 25.34 -18.93 -3.79
CA THR A 130 24.73 -19.65 -4.92
C THR A 130 24.67 -18.84 -6.22
N ASN A 131 25.23 -17.63 -6.25
CA ASN A 131 25.17 -16.69 -7.39
C ASN A 131 23.74 -16.38 -7.89
N LEU A 132 22.71 -16.57 -7.04
CA LEU A 132 21.33 -16.19 -7.33
C LEU A 132 21.08 -14.69 -7.08
N ALA A 133 21.93 -14.03 -6.29
CA ALA A 133 21.88 -12.60 -6.04
C ALA A 133 23.28 -11.96 -5.98
N GLU A 134 23.40 -10.74 -6.52
CA GLU A 134 24.61 -9.92 -6.46
C GLU A 134 24.88 -9.38 -5.04
N THR A 135 25.76 -8.38 -4.94
CA THR A 135 26.02 -7.61 -3.73
C THR A 135 24.79 -6.86 -3.23
N LYS A 136 24.66 -6.78 -1.90
CA LYS A 136 23.52 -6.15 -1.21
C LYS A 136 23.35 -4.69 -1.68
N GLY A 137 22.15 -4.35 -2.15
CA GLY A 137 21.78 -2.97 -2.48
C GLY A 137 21.97 -2.54 -3.94
N THR A 138 22.48 -3.40 -4.82
CA THR A 138 22.57 -3.10 -6.27
C THR A 138 21.29 -3.45 -7.03
N GLY A 139 20.56 -4.48 -6.59
CA GLY A 139 19.45 -5.09 -7.34
C GLY A 139 18.37 -4.12 -7.83
N ILE A 140 17.94 -3.15 -7.02
CA ILE A 140 16.92 -2.16 -7.44
C ILE A 140 17.44 -1.24 -8.54
N LYS A 141 18.70 -0.80 -8.45
CA LYS A 141 19.34 0.02 -9.49
C LYS A 141 19.52 -0.79 -10.77
N SER A 142 19.99 -2.03 -10.65
CA SER A 142 20.15 -2.94 -11.79
C SER A 142 18.81 -3.20 -12.48
N MET A 143 17.74 -3.47 -11.72
CA MET A 143 16.38 -3.67 -12.24
C MET A 143 15.88 -2.44 -13.00
N LYS A 144 15.96 -1.23 -12.42
CA LYS A 144 15.58 0.02 -13.11
C LYS A 144 16.37 0.22 -14.38
N LYS A 145 17.69 0.03 -14.33
CA LYS A 145 18.59 0.17 -15.48
C LYS A 145 18.24 -0.80 -16.61
N LEU A 146 17.97 -2.06 -16.28
CA LEU A 146 17.63 -3.09 -17.27
C LEU A 146 16.26 -2.85 -17.90
N LEU A 147 15.27 -2.41 -17.12
CA LEU A 147 13.95 -2.04 -17.64
C LEU A 147 14.03 -0.85 -18.59
N LEU A 148 14.74 0.22 -18.20
CA LEU A 148 14.98 1.37 -19.07
C LEU A 148 15.71 0.98 -20.35
N LYS A 149 16.76 0.14 -20.25
CA LYS A 149 17.49 -0.36 -21.43
C LYS A 149 16.61 -1.19 -22.37
N SER A 150 15.66 -1.92 -21.80
CA SER A 150 14.70 -2.74 -22.56
C SER A 150 13.49 -1.92 -23.02
N GLN A 151 13.53 -0.59 -22.87
CA GLN A 151 12.40 0.30 -23.15
C GLN A 151 11.12 -0.23 -22.49
N MET A 152 11.17 -0.52 -21.19
CA MET A 152 9.99 -0.81 -20.36
C MET A 152 9.91 0.23 -19.25
N LEU A 153 8.69 0.47 -18.75
CA LEU A 153 8.52 1.39 -17.63
C LEU A 153 9.33 0.90 -16.41
N PRO A 154 9.95 1.82 -15.65
CA PRO A 154 10.56 1.45 -14.39
C PRO A 154 9.52 0.91 -13.42
N PRO A 155 9.94 0.06 -12.46
CA PRO A 155 9.03 -0.40 -11.43
C PRO A 155 8.67 0.76 -10.51
N THR A 156 7.42 0.76 -10.05
CA THR A 156 7.02 1.57 -8.90
C THR A 156 7.24 0.77 -7.62
N PHE A 157 7.55 1.51 -6.56
CA PHE A 157 7.87 0.93 -5.26
C PHE A 157 6.97 1.58 -4.22
N GLU A 158 6.51 0.77 -3.28
CA GLU A 158 5.86 1.23 -2.05
C GLU A 158 6.60 0.62 -0.87
N SER A 159 6.99 1.43 0.11
CA SER A 159 7.67 0.97 1.31
C SER A 159 7.00 1.60 2.53
N SER A 160 6.40 0.77 3.38
CA SER A 160 5.72 1.22 4.59
C SER A 160 6.35 0.62 5.83
N HIS A 161 7.05 1.46 6.60
CA HIS A 161 7.71 1.05 7.84
C HIS A 161 6.70 0.72 8.97
N ALA A 162 5.52 1.34 8.92
CA ALA A 162 4.44 1.08 9.87
C ALA A 162 3.81 -0.30 9.63
N ALA A 163 3.52 -0.60 8.36
CA ALA A 163 2.95 -1.87 7.92
C ALA A 163 3.97 -3.02 7.82
N ASN A 164 5.28 -2.70 7.85
CA ASN A 164 6.34 -3.67 7.58
C ASN A 164 6.16 -4.37 6.21
N SER A 165 5.59 -3.66 5.24
CA SER A 165 5.32 -4.13 3.89
C SER A 165 6.15 -3.37 2.85
N PHE A 166 6.53 -4.10 1.80
CA PHE A 166 7.23 -3.58 0.63
C PHE A 166 6.59 -4.17 -0.61
N THR A 167 6.13 -3.30 -1.51
CA THR A 167 5.47 -3.70 -2.75
C THR A 167 6.30 -3.23 -3.93
N LEU A 168 6.61 -4.16 -4.82
CA LEU A 168 7.19 -3.90 -6.13
C LEU A 168 6.09 -4.08 -7.17
N ARG A 169 5.83 -3.09 -8.02
CA ARG A 169 4.92 -3.22 -9.15
C ARG A 169 5.69 -3.07 -10.45
N LEU A 170 5.53 -4.07 -11.33
CA LEU A 170 6.13 -4.09 -12.65
C LEU A 170 5.05 -3.80 -13.68
N LEU A 171 5.17 -2.68 -14.38
CA LEU A 171 4.31 -2.31 -15.49
C LEU A 171 4.90 -2.93 -16.76
N LEU A 172 4.33 -4.04 -17.22
CA LEU A 172 4.85 -4.85 -18.33
C LEU A 172 4.55 -4.28 -19.73
N HIS A 173 4.24 -2.99 -19.86
CA HIS A 173 4.05 -2.38 -21.18
C HIS A 173 5.38 -1.91 -21.73
N HIS A 174 5.55 -2.12 -23.05
CA HIS A 174 6.64 -1.52 -23.79
C HIS A 174 6.49 -0.01 -23.71
N LEU A 175 7.59 0.69 -23.39
CA LEU A 175 7.61 2.12 -23.12
C LEU A 175 7.09 2.90 -24.32
N ILE A 176 7.22 2.35 -25.54
CA ILE A 176 6.77 2.97 -26.78
C ILE A 176 6.56 1.89 -27.86
N ASN A 177 5.32 1.62 -28.25
CA ASN A 177 5.02 0.93 -29.51
C ASN A 177 5.07 1.92 -30.70
N GLU A 178 5.13 1.45 -31.95
CA GLU A 178 5.06 2.36 -33.12
C GLU A 178 3.85 3.31 -33.05
N THR A 179 2.73 2.83 -32.51
CA THR A 179 1.52 3.63 -32.26
C THR A 179 1.75 4.76 -31.25
N ASP A 180 2.56 4.52 -30.23
CA ASP A 180 2.87 5.53 -29.20
C ASP A 180 3.84 6.58 -29.75
N HIS A 181 4.77 6.19 -30.62
CA HIS A 181 5.59 7.14 -31.36
C HIS A 181 4.73 8.04 -32.25
N SER A 182 3.82 7.47 -33.05
CA SER A 182 2.92 8.26 -33.90
C SER A 182 2.04 9.22 -33.10
N TRP A 183 1.58 8.81 -31.91
CA TRP A 183 0.85 9.68 -31.00
C TRP A 183 1.73 10.79 -30.44
N LEU A 184 2.94 10.46 -29.98
CA LEU A 184 3.86 11.41 -29.36
C LEU A 184 4.35 12.50 -30.32
N MET A 185 4.45 12.20 -31.63
CA MET A 185 4.80 13.19 -32.66
C MET A 185 3.81 14.37 -32.69
N LYS A 186 2.55 14.17 -32.28
CA LYS A 186 1.54 15.24 -32.20
C LYS A 186 1.90 16.31 -31.16
N PHE A 187 2.87 16.04 -30.28
CA PHE A 187 3.33 16.97 -29.25
C PHE A 187 4.73 17.55 -29.53
N ASP A 188 5.30 17.35 -30.72
CA ASP A 188 6.65 17.84 -31.05
C ASP A 188 6.77 19.37 -30.97
N GLU A 189 5.68 20.10 -31.23
CA GLU A 189 5.62 21.56 -31.08
C GLU A 189 5.95 22.04 -29.66
N PHE A 190 5.71 21.21 -28.64
CA PHE A 190 5.97 21.53 -27.24
C PHE A 190 7.41 21.21 -26.79
N GLN A 191 8.23 20.64 -27.70
CA GLN A 191 9.63 20.26 -27.47
C GLN A 191 9.79 19.50 -26.15
N LEU A 192 9.05 18.39 -26.00
CA LEU A 192 9.06 17.57 -24.80
C LEU A 192 10.34 16.74 -24.72
N ASN A 193 10.93 16.63 -23.53
CA ASN A 193 12.02 15.69 -23.28
C ASN A 193 11.49 14.25 -23.13
N ASP A 194 12.40 13.27 -23.11
CA ASP A 194 12.04 11.86 -23.03
C ASP A 194 11.30 11.52 -21.72
N GLU A 195 11.62 12.19 -20.62
CA GLU A 195 10.93 12.03 -19.34
C GLU A 195 9.48 12.54 -19.38
N GLN A 196 9.24 13.70 -20.01
CA GLN A 196 7.91 14.26 -20.23
C GLN A 196 7.09 13.36 -21.15
N LYS A 197 7.69 12.83 -22.23
CA LYS A 197 7.04 11.86 -23.12
C LYS A 197 6.64 10.57 -22.39
N THR A 198 7.55 10.04 -21.57
CA THR A 198 7.27 8.87 -20.71
C THR A 198 6.10 9.14 -19.76
N ALA A 199 6.03 10.34 -19.19
CA ALA A 199 4.93 10.72 -18.31
C ALA A 199 3.58 10.90 -19.03
N LEU A 200 3.57 11.30 -20.30
CA LEU A 200 2.34 11.33 -21.11
C LEU A 200 1.80 9.92 -21.37
N ILE A 201 2.69 8.96 -21.64
CA ILE A 201 2.31 7.55 -21.79
C ILE A 201 1.77 7.02 -20.46
N PHE A 202 2.47 7.27 -19.36
CA PHE A 202 1.98 6.90 -18.02
C PHE A 202 0.61 7.51 -17.72
N LEU A 203 0.41 8.79 -18.04
CA LEU A 203 -0.87 9.49 -17.86
C LEU A 203 -1.98 8.88 -18.72
N ARG A 204 -1.67 8.42 -19.93
CA ARG A 204 -2.64 7.75 -20.82
C ARG A 204 -3.13 6.43 -20.22
N GLU A 205 -2.21 5.65 -19.65
CA GLU A 205 -2.56 4.34 -19.08
C GLU A 205 -3.24 4.46 -17.71
N VAL A 206 -2.75 5.36 -16.85
CA VAL A 206 -3.20 5.46 -15.45
C VAL A 206 -4.30 6.52 -15.25
N GLY A 207 -4.41 7.50 -16.15
CA GLY A 207 -5.45 8.54 -16.13
C GLY A 207 -5.19 9.72 -15.19
N ALA A 208 -4.21 9.62 -14.29
CA ALA A 208 -3.68 10.75 -13.53
C ALA A 208 -2.20 10.54 -13.19
N LEU A 209 -1.59 11.57 -12.63
CA LEU A 209 -0.18 11.60 -12.31
C LEU A 209 0.04 12.45 -11.05
N ASP A 210 0.88 12.01 -10.14
CA ASP A 210 1.37 12.86 -9.04
C ASP A 210 2.90 13.02 -9.11
N ASN A 211 3.46 13.87 -8.26
CA ASN A 211 4.90 14.14 -8.30
C ASN A 211 5.74 12.89 -7.95
N LEU A 212 5.22 12.02 -7.08
CA LEU A 212 5.90 10.80 -6.69
C LEU A 212 5.92 9.80 -7.85
N ALA A 213 4.77 9.56 -8.48
CA ALA A 213 4.60 8.71 -9.64
C ALA A 213 5.47 9.19 -10.81
N TYR A 214 5.54 10.50 -11.06
CA TYR A 214 6.43 11.07 -12.08
C TYR A 214 7.89 10.74 -11.80
N ARG A 215 8.37 10.97 -10.57
CA ARG A 215 9.76 10.67 -10.19
C ARG A 215 10.07 9.17 -10.26
N GLN A 216 9.12 8.32 -9.91
CA GLN A 216 9.31 6.88 -9.95
C GLN A 216 9.37 6.34 -11.38
N SER A 217 8.50 6.85 -12.27
CA SER A 217 8.42 6.45 -13.69
C SER A 217 9.53 7.03 -14.57
N THR A 218 10.07 8.19 -14.25
CA THR A 218 11.11 8.85 -15.06
C THR A 218 12.51 8.76 -14.43
N GLY A 219 12.60 8.54 -13.12
CA GLY A 219 13.86 8.51 -12.38
C GLY A 219 14.46 9.87 -12.04
N VAL A 220 13.76 10.99 -12.32
CA VAL A 220 14.28 12.33 -12.05
C VAL A 220 14.19 12.73 -10.58
N ASN A 221 14.96 13.76 -10.20
CA ASN A 221 14.92 14.34 -8.86
C ASN A 221 13.70 15.25 -8.66
N LEU A 222 13.44 15.65 -7.41
CA LEU A 222 12.27 16.47 -7.04
C LEU A 222 12.22 17.86 -7.73
N PHE A 223 13.38 18.47 -7.97
CA PHE A 223 13.45 19.78 -8.60
C PHE A 223 13.10 19.69 -10.09
N GLN A 224 13.69 18.70 -10.77
CA GLN A 224 13.44 18.41 -12.17
C GLN A 224 11.97 18.02 -12.38
N SER A 225 11.42 17.12 -11.54
CA SER A 225 10.00 16.73 -11.63
C SER A 225 9.07 17.93 -11.49
N SER A 226 9.36 18.84 -10.57
CA SER A 226 8.54 20.04 -10.35
C SER A 226 8.60 21.01 -11.53
N THR A 227 9.75 21.10 -12.20
CA THR A 227 9.94 21.95 -13.39
C THR A 227 9.21 21.34 -14.59
N ASP A 228 9.36 20.04 -14.81
CA ASP A 228 8.73 19.32 -15.92
C ASP A 228 7.21 19.34 -15.83
N LEU A 229 6.67 19.00 -14.66
CA LEU A 229 5.22 19.04 -14.42
C LEU A 229 4.67 20.46 -14.61
N ARG A 230 5.41 21.50 -14.19
CA ARG A 230 5.00 22.90 -14.40
C ARG A 230 4.99 23.25 -15.89
N LYS A 231 6.02 22.85 -16.66
CA LYS A 231 6.07 23.06 -18.11
C LYS A 231 4.88 22.39 -18.80
N MET A 232 4.60 21.14 -18.46
CA MET A 232 3.46 20.40 -19.04
C MET A 232 2.10 21.03 -18.69
N VAL A 233 1.96 21.61 -17.50
CA VAL A 233 0.77 22.40 -17.14
C VAL A 233 0.69 23.70 -17.93
N THR A 234 1.79 24.43 -18.10
CA THR A 234 1.79 25.67 -18.91
C THR A 234 1.48 25.41 -20.38
N CYS A 235 1.85 24.24 -20.89
CA CYS A 235 1.51 23.79 -22.24
C CYS A 235 0.07 23.25 -22.34
N ASN A 236 -0.76 23.31 -21.28
CA ASN A 236 -2.12 22.75 -21.24
C ASN A 236 -2.21 21.24 -21.55
N LEU A 237 -1.09 20.51 -21.43
CA LEU A 237 -1.05 19.05 -21.53
C LEU A 237 -1.55 18.40 -20.24
N LEU A 238 -1.33 19.07 -19.10
CA LEU A 238 -1.81 18.66 -17.79
C LEU A 238 -2.66 19.76 -17.15
N GLN A 239 -3.62 19.36 -16.34
CA GLN A 239 -4.33 20.24 -15.41
C GLN A 239 -3.97 19.87 -13.98
N GLN A 240 -3.46 20.84 -13.21
CA GLN A 240 -3.19 20.65 -11.79
C GLN A 240 -4.49 20.72 -10.97
N LYS A 241 -4.66 19.77 -10.04
CA LYS A 241 -5.76 19.71 -9.08
C LYS A 241 -5.21 19.51 -7.65
N GLY A 242 -5.95 20.01 -6.66
CA GLY A 242 -5.60 19.94 -5.23
C GLY A 242 -5.06 21.26 -4.66
N ASN A 243 -5.44 21.55 -3.41
CA ASN A 243 -5.19 22.85 -2.75
C ASN A 243 -3.92 22.87 -1.89
N SER A 244 -3.14 21.79 -1.85
CA SER A 244 -2.00 21.65 -0.92
C SER A 244 -0.93 20.73 -1.48
N LYS A 245 0.34 20.99 -1.13
CA LYS A 245 1.53 20.28 -1.63
C LYS A 245 1.45 18.74 -1.50
N LYS A 246 0.73 18.23 -0.49
CA LYS A 246 0.52 16.78 -0.28
C LYS A 246 -0.61 16.17 -1.09
N ASN A 247 -1.60 16.97 -1.52
CA ASN A 247 -2.78 16.53 -2.25
C ASN A 247 -2.76 16.99 -3.71
N THR A 248 -1.63 17.49 -4.20
CA THR A 248 -1.49 17.90 -5.60
C THR A 248 -1.41 16.68 -6.48
N TYR A 249 -2.25 16.65 -7.51
CA TYR A 249 -2.19 15.68 -8.61
C TYR A 249 -2.48 16.38 -9.94
N TYR A 250 -2.18 15.70 -11.02
CA TYR A 250 -2.29 16.17 -12.38
C TYR A 250 -3.19 15.23 -13.17
N VAL A 251 -4.13 15.81 -13.92
CA VAL A 251 -5.04 15.09 -14.81
C VAL A 251 -4.82 15.55 -16.25
N PRO A 252 -5.30 14.79 -17.26
CA PRO A 252 -5.25 15.20 -18.65
C PRO A 252 -5.75 16.64 -18.88
N GLY A 253 -4.94 17.45 -19.54
CA GLY A 253 -5.32 18.78 -20.02
C GLY A 253 -6.08 18.72 -21.34
N LYS A 254 -6.56 19.88 -21.82
CA LYS A 254 -7.39 19.97 -23.04
C LYS A 254 -6.67 19.41 -24.28
N ILE A 255 -5.43 19.84 -24.50
CA ILE A 255 -4.63 19.42 -25.67
C ILE A 255 -4.38 17.91 -25.65
N PHE A 256 -4.19 17.35 -24.45
CA PHE A 256 -4.03 15.91 -24.28
C PHE A 256 -5.31 15.15 -24.67
N LEU A 257 -6.47 15.60 -24.20
CA LEU A 257 -7.76 14.97 -24.53
C LEU A 257 -8.09 15.07 -26.02
N GLU A 258 -7.87 16.22 -26.63
CA GLU A 258 -8.04 16.43 -28.08
C GLU A 258 -7.16 15.47 -28.89
N SER A 259 -5.92 15.25 -28.46
CA SER A 259 -5.01 14.30 -29.12
C SER A 259 -5.49 12.84 -29.06
N LEU A 260 -6.17 12.45 -27.98
CA LEU A 260 -6.67 11.09 -27.77
C LEU A 260 -7.90 10.82 -28.65
N GLU A 261 -8.80 11.78 -28.77
CA GLU A 261 -9.98 11.68 -29.65
C GLU A 261 -9.57 11.55 -31.12
N LEU A 262 -8.58 12.33 -31.56
CA LEU A 262 -8.04 12.26 -32.91
C LEU A 262 -7.36 10.91 -33.18
N HIS A 263 -6.60 10.39 -32.22
CA HIS A 263 -5.97 9.08 -32.34
C HIS A 263 -6.98 7.92 -32.38
N GLN A 264 -8.09 8.02 -31.64
CA GLN A 264 -9.15 7.00 -31.69
C GLN A 264 -9.89 7.01 -33.04
N ARG A 265 -10.16 8.19 -33.62
CA ARG A 265 -10.78 8.31 -34.95
C ARG A 265 -9.90 7.73 -36.07
N GLU A 266 -8.59 7.95 -36.00
CA GLU A 266 -7.62 7.40 -36.98
C GLU A 266 -7.52 5.86 -36.91
N ARG A 267 -7.65 5.26 -35.71
CA ARG A 267 -7.72 3.78 -35.54
C ARG A 267 -9.01 3.19 -36.11
N LEU A 268 -10.14 3.83 -35.87
CA LEU A 268 -11.46 3.37 -36.35
C LEU A 268 -11.62 3.48 -37.87
N SER A 269 -10.82 4.31 -38.55
CA SER A 269 -10.80 4.40 -40.01
C SER A 269 -9.81 3.44 -40.68
N GLY A 270 -8.95 2.76 -39.92
CA GLY A 270 -7.86 1.92 -40.44
C GLY A 270 -8.05 0.41 -40.32
N GLU A 271 -8.88 -0.07 -39.40
CA GLU A 271 -9.07 -1.50 -39.15
C GLU A 271 -10.57 -1.86 -39.16
N SER A 272 -11.09 -2.16 -40.36
CA SER A 272 -12.18 -3.13 -40.45
C SER A 272 -11.57 -4.51 -40.29
N ASP A 273 -12.02 -5.22 -39.26
CA ASP A 273 -11.71 -6.61 -38.89
C ASP A 273 -10.58 -6.81 -37.87
N LEU A 274 -11.02 -7.34 -36.72
CA LEU A 274 -10.25 -7.94 -35.61
C LEU A 274 -9.69 -6.96 -34.56
N LEU A 275 -10.54 -6.54 -33.62
CA LEU A 275 -10.43 -6.86 -32.18
C LEU A 275 -11.45 -6.05 -31.36
N SER A 276 -12.67 -6.60 -31.29
CA SER A 276 -13.57 -6.37 -30.16
C SER A 276 -12.96 -7.04 -28.94
N GLY A 277 -12.29 -6.26 -28.08
CA GLY A 277 -11.62 -6.78 -26.90
C GLY A 277 -11.24 -5.68 -25.91
N ASN A 278 -12.19 -5.34 -25.03
CA ASN A 278 -11.98 -4.75 -23.71
C ASN A 278 -11.44 -3.31 -23.58
N PHE A 279 -12.10 -2.32 -24.18
CA PHE A 279 -11.89 -0.90 -23.79
C PHE A 279 -13.16 -0.10 -23.50
N HIS A 280 -14.26 -0.76 -23.14
CA HIS A 280 -15.55 -0.10 -22.83
C HIS A 280 -15.72 0.29 -21.35
N GLY A 281 -14.65 0.33 -20.55
CA GLY A 281 -14.74 0.45 -19.08
C GLY A 281 -14.35 1.80 -18.45
N LEU A 282 -13.86 2.79 -19.19
CA LEU A 282 -13.13 3.93 -18.56
C LEU A 282 -13.72 5.34 -18.73
N PHE A 283 -14.79 5.50 -19.51
CA PHE A 283 -15.44 6.79 -19.71
C PHE A 283 -16.92 6.72 -19.35
N GLY A 284 -17.21 6.87 -18.05
CA GLY A 284 -18.54 7.23 -17.58
C GLY A 284 -18.84 8.68 -17.98
N GLU A 285 -19.83 8.81 -18.86
CA GLU A 285 -20.72 9.96 -19.10
C GLU A 285 -20.23 11.31 -18.58
N SER A 286 -19.67 12.10 -19.49
CA SER A 286 -19.60 13.55 -19.34
C SER A 286 -20.47 14.19 -20.41
N ASP A 287 -21.79 14.06 -20.25
CA ASP A 287 -22.73 14.97 -20.89
C ASP A 287 -24.02 15.04 -20.06
N SER A 288 -24.14 16.08 -19.24
CA SER A 288 -25.40 16.71 -18.79
C SER A 288 -25.14 17.60 -17.57
N LEU A 289 -24.81 18.86 -17.83
CA LEU A 289 -25.08 19.96 -16.91
C LEU A 289 -26.49 20.47 -17.20
N LEU A 290 -27.21 20.83 -16.12
CA LEU A 290 -28.55 21.44 -16.03
C LEU A 290 -29.72 20.48 -15.76
N VAL A 291 -30.00 20.20 -14.47
CA VAL A 291 -31.28 20.51 -13.78
C VAL A 291 -31.03 20.36 -12.27
N GLU A 292 -31.31 21.43 -11.53
CA GLU A 292 -31.09 21.54 -10.10
C GLU A 292 -32.12 20.76 -9.25
N SER A 293 -31.64 20.41 -8.05
CA SER A 293 -32.36 20.25 -6.77
C SER A 293 -33.24 19.03 -6.46
N ASP A 294 -33.76 18.24 -7.41
CA ASP A 294 -34.56 17.03 -7.08
C ASP A 294 -33.82 15.67 -7.18
N SER A 295 -32.59 15.66 -7.70
CA SER A 295 -31.84 14.42 -8.00
C SER A 295 -31.08 13.79 -6.82
N LEU A 296 -30.97 14.47 -5.67
CA LEU A 296 -30.16 13.99 -4.54
C LEU A 296 -30.80 12.81 -3.77
N LEU A 297 -32.11 12.58 -3.92
CA LEU A 297 -32.81 11.45 -3.32
C LEU A 297 -32.74 10.19 -4.20
N VAL A 298 -32.52 10.34 -5.51
CA VAL A 298 -32.53 9.23 -6.48
C VAL A 298 -31.20 8.46 -6.51
N GLU A 299 -30.07 9.11 -6.19
CA GLU A 299 -28.75 8.45 -6.13
C GLU A 299 -28.56 7.51 -4.92
N PHE A 300 -29.16 7.81 -3.77
CA PHE A 300 -28.95 7.05 -2.53
C PHE A 300 -29.60 5.66 -2.60
N ASP A 301 -30.83 5.57 -3.09
CA ASP A 301 -31.54 4.29 -3.20
C ASP A 301 -30.95 3.41 -4.33
N SER A 302 -30.48 4.02 -5.42
CA SER A 302 -29.81 3.31 -6.51
C SER A 302 -28.50 2.65 -6.07
N LEU A 303 -27.70 3.35 -5.24
CA LEU A 303 -26.45 2.81 -4.67
C LEU A 303 -26.70 1.76 -3.58
N LEU A 304 -27.87 1.79 -2.91
CA LEU A 304 -28.21 0.84 -1.86
C LEU A 304 -28.64 -0.53 -2.40
N LEU A 305 -29.22 -0.58 -3.60
CA LEU A 305 -29.66 -1.81 -4.27
C LEU A 305 -28.50 -2.77 -4.62
N GLU A 306 -27.26 -2.27 -4.70
CA GLU A 306 -26.06 -3.09 -4.95
C GLU A 306 -25.60 -3.89 -3.71
N PHE A 307 -26.13 -3.59 -2.52
CA PHE A 307 -25.72 -4.24 -1.27
C PHE A 307 -26.70 -5.34 -0.83
N PRO A 308 -26.21 -6.42 -0.18
CA PRO A 308 -27.09 -7.42 0.45
C PRO A 308 -28.03 -6.79 1.48
N GLU A 309 -29.26 -7.28 1.61
CA GLU A 309 -30.29 -6.74 2.52
C GLU A 309 -29.79 -6.58 3.98
N ALA A 310 -28.95 -7.50 4.44
CA ALA A 310 -28.32 -7.44 5.76
C ALA A 310 -27.43 -6.19 5.95
N LEU A 311 -26.66 -5.81 4.92
CA LEU A 311 -25.79 -4.63 4.94
C LEU A 311 -26.62 -3.34 4.79
N GLN A 312 -27.68 -3.36 3.98
CA GLN A 312 -28.62 -2.23 3.87
C GLN A 312 -29.27 -1.91 5.23
N GLN A 313 -29.68 -2.94 5.98
CA GLN A 313 -30.24 -2.77 7.33
C GLN A 313 -29.21 -2.21 8.33
N LYS A 314 -27.95 -2.71 8.29
CA LYS A 314 -26.85 -2.15 9.10
C LYS A 314 -26.61 -0.67 8.77
N ILE A 315 -26.60 -0.29 7.49
CA ILE A 315 -26.39 1.10 7.06
C ILE A 315 -27.56 2.00 7.49
N ARG A 316 -28.81 1.54 7.35
CA ARG A 316 -30.01 2.28 7.80
C ARG A 316 -30.07 2.41 9.33
N GLY A 317 -29.51 1.45 10.07
CA GLY A 317 -29.41 1.46 11.53
C GLY A 317 -28.29 2.35 12.11
N LEU A 318 -27.42 2.94 11.29
CA LEU A 318 -26.33 3.81 11.74
C LEU A 318 -26.87 5.16 12.25
N GLY A 319 -27.02 5.27 13.57
CA GLY A 319 -27.32 6.54 14.24
C GLY A 319 -26.18 7.57 14.15
N SER A 320 -26.49 8.85 14.41
CA SER A 320 -25.53 9.98 14.39
C SER A 320 -24.31 9.80 15.31
N ARG A 321 -24.43 8.99 16.37
CA ARG A 321 -23.39 8.67 17.38
C ARG A 321 -22.99 7.18 17.43
N SER A 322 -23.01 6.49 16.30
CA SER A 322 -22.62 5.08 16.23
C SER A 322 -21.18 4.85 16.73
N LYS A 323 -20.95 3.71 17.41
CA LYS A 323 -19.62 3.35 17.93
C LYS A 323 -18.61 3.24 16.78
N PRO A 324 -17.34 3.64 16.98
CA PRO A 324 -16.33 3.60 15.93
C PRO A 324 -16.12 2.20 15.34
N GLU A 325 -16.21 1.16 16.15
CA GLU A 325 -16.01 -0.25 15.76
C GLU A 325 -17.06 -0.71 14.74
N ILE A 326 -18.33 -0.36 14.97
CA ILE A 326 -19.45 -0.71 14.08
C ILE A 326 -19.28 0.00 12.73
N MET A 327 -18.79 1.24 12.76
CA MET A 327 -18.54 2.01 11.53
C MET A 327 -17.35 1.45 10.74
N GLU A 328 -16.29 1.02 11.41
CA GLU A 328 -15.17 0.31 10.79
C GLU A 328 -15.64 -0.99 10.11
N GLU A 329 -16.48 -1.79 10.77
CA GLU A 329 -17.02 -3.04 10.23
C GLU A 329 -17.87 -2.80 8.97
N VAL A 330 -18.77 -1.83 9.01
CA VAL A 330 -19.62 -1.49 7.85
C VAL A 330 -18.79 -0.99 6.67
N ILE A 331 -17.76 -0.16 6.91
CA ILE A 331 -16.85 0.30 5.85
C ILE A 331 -16.13 -0.89 5.19
N LEU A 332 -15.71 -1.88 5.98
CA LEU A 332 -15.05 -3.07 5.45
C LEU A 332 -15.99 -3.94 4.62
N GLU A 333 -17.24 -4.11 5.07
CA GLU A 333 -18.26 -4.85 4.33
C GLU A 333 -18.57 -4.16 3.00
N ILE A 334 -18.69 -2.83 2.98
CA ILE A 334 -18.90 -2.02 1.76
C ILE A 334 -17.70 -2.16 0.81
N CYS A 335 -16.48 -1.90 1.29
CA CYS A 335 -15.25 -1.96 0.49
C CYS A 335 -14.88 -3.38 0.02
N ASN A 336 -15.50 -4.44 0.59
CA ASN A 336 -15.27 -5.82 0.19
C ASN A 336 -16.13 -6.21 -1.02
N ILE A 337 -17.25 -5.52 -1.22
CA ILE A 337 -18.15 -5.76 -2.36
C ILE A 337 -17.58 -5.11 -3.62
N LYS A 338 -17.12 -3.85 -3.49
CA LYS A 338 -16.57 -3.07 -4.60
C LYS A 338 -15.65 -1.98 -4.06
N ALA A 339 -14.79 -1.44 -4.91
CA ALA A 339 -14.00 -0.25 -4.56
C ALA A 339 -14.92 0.99 -4.58
N PHE A 340 -14.96 1.72 -3.46
CA PHE A 340 -15.76 2.96 -3.33
C PHE A 340 -14.87 4.17 -3.11
N ASN A 341 -15.20 5.28 -3.77
CA ASN A 341 -14.48 6.55 -3.56
C ASN A 341 -14.94 7.25 -2.27
N LEU A 342 -14.20 8.28 -1.84
CA LEU A 342 -14.50 8.97 -0.59
C LEU A 342 -15.88 9.65 -0.60
N ASP A 343 -16.30 10.18 -1.74
CA ASP A 343 -17.55 10.91 -1.87
C ASP A 343 -18.76 9.95 -1.89
N GLU A 344 -18.62 8.79 -2.53
CA GLU A 344 -19.57 7.67 -2.48
C GLU A 344 -19.72 7.14 -1.06
N LEU A 345 -18.60 6.87 -0.36
CA LEU A 345 -18.64 6.46 1.05
C LEU A 345 -19.31 7.52 1.93
N SER A 346 -19.07 8.81 1.63
CA SER A 346 -19.73 9.94 2.30
C SER A 346 -21.24 9.95 2.07
N LYS A 347 -21.70 9.69 0.84
CA LYS A 347 -23.11 9.58 0.49
C LYS A 347 -23.77 8.37 1.17
N ILE A 348 -23.15 7.18 1.09
CA ILE A 348 -23.65 5.93 1.67
C ILE A 348 -23.75 6.03 3.20
N LEU A 349 -22.71 6.54 3.86
CA LEU A 349 -22.65 6.62 5.32
C LEU A 349 -23.32 7.89 5.88
N LYS A 350 -23.76 8.82 5.03
CA LYS A 350 -24.33 10.12 5.40
C LYS A 350 -23.43 10.87 6.40
N ARG A 351 -22.13 10.96 6.10
CA ARG A 351 -21.11 11.63 6.94
C ARG A 351 -20.19 12.47 6.08
N ARG A 352 -19.56 13.49 6.68
CA ARG A 352 -18.65 14.38 5.95
C ARG A 352 -17.40 13.62 5.47
N PRO A 353 -16.93 13.84 4.22
CA PRO A 353 -15.75 13.16 3.64
C PRO A 353 -14.50 13.25 4.54
N HIS A 354 -14.22 14.44 5.08
CA HIS A 354 -13.07 14.65 5.97
C HIS A 354 -13.14 13.79 7.24
N HIS A 355 -14.33 13.65 7.83
CA HIS A 355 -14.52 12.84 9.03
C HIS A 355 -14.28 11.36 8.75
N ILE A 356 -14.80 10.86 7.61
CA ILE A 356 -14.59 9.47 7.19
C ILE A 356 -13.10 9.18 6.98
N ARG A 357 -12.40 10.07 6.28
CA ARG A 357 -10.97 9.93 5.99
C ARG A 357 -10.13 9.89 7.27
N GLU A 358 -10.25 10.89 8.13
CA GLU A 358 -9.38 11.04 9.31
C GLU A 358 -9.66 9.99 10.39
N LYS A 359 -10.94 9.74 10.71
CA LYS A 359 -11.31 8.85 11.83
C LYS A 359 -11.32 7.38 11.47
N PHE A 360 -11.63 7.03 10.22
CA PHE A 360 -11.88 5.63 9.85
C PHE A 360 -10.92 5.14 8.78
N LEU A 361 -10.86 5.78 7.60
CA LEU A 361 -10.04 5.27 6.50
C LEU A 361 -8.55 5.29 6.84
N ASN A 362 -8.03 6.36 7.45
CA ASN A 362 -6.62 6.42 7.89
C ASN A 362 -6.31 5.32 8.92
N VAL A 363 -7.26 5.02 9.82
CA VAL A 363 -7.13 3.97 10.84
C VAL A 363 -7.17 2.58 10.19
N LEU A 364 -8.11 2.34 9.28
CA LEU A 364 -8.26 1.06 8.56
C LEU A 364 -7.11 0.79 7.59
N MET A 365 -6.59 1.83 6.93
CA MET A 365 -5.37 1.77 6.12
C MET A 365 -4.15 1.43 6.98
N LYS A 366 -4.03 2.03 8.18
CA LYS A 366 -2.96 1.71 9.13
C LYS A 366 -3.07 0.28 9.69
N LYS A 367 -4.30 -0.25 9.80
CA LYS A 367 -4.59 -1.63 10.21
C LYS A 367 -4.56 -2.62 9.02
N GLU A 368 -4.20 -2.18 7.82
CA GLU A 368 -4.15 -2.97 6.57
C GLU A 368 -5.44 -3.70 6.19
N LYS A 369 -6.58 -3.22 6.66
CA LYS A 369 -7.87 -3.84 6.31
C LYS A 369 -8.40 -3.34 4.97
N ILE A 370 -7.97 -2.16 4.53
CA ILE A 370 -8.33 -1.55 3.24
C ILE A 370 -7.08 -0.99 2.55
N GLY A 371 -7.13 -0.85 1.23
CA GLY A 371 -6.08 -0.30 0.38
C GLY A 371 -6.65 0.55 -0.76
N TYR A 372 -5.77 1.27 -1.45
CA TYR A 372 -6.15 2.07 -2.62
C TYR A 372 -6.45 1.21 -3.85
N SER A 373 -7.41 1.65 -4.67
CA SER A 373 -7.73 1.02 -5.96
C SER A 373 -6.70 1.35 -7.05
N ILE A 374 -6.15 2.57 -7.03
CA ILE A 374 -5.11 3.05 -7.96
C ILE A 374 -3.90 3.46 -7.11
N PRO A 375 -3.14 2.47 -6.61
CA PRO A 375 -2.00 2.72 -5.73
C PRO A 375 -0.84 3.44 -6.43
N GLU A 376 -0.78 3.42 -7.76
CA GLU A 376 0.24 4.09 -8.56
C GLU A 376 0.21 5.62 -8.39
N VAL A 377 -0.97 6.17 -8.15
CA VAL A 377 -1.20 7.61 -7.94
C VAL A 377 -2.08 7.77 -6.72
N ILE A 378 -1.47 8.03 -5.56
CA ILE A 378 -2.17 8.08 -4.27
C ILE A 378 -3.30 9.11 -4.31
N ASN A 379 -3.05 10.23 -5.01
CA ASN A 379 -3.97 11.36 -5.13
C ASN A 379 -4.88 11.28 -6.38
N HIS A 380 -5.04 10.11 -7.00
CA HIS A 380 -5.86 9.96 -8.21
C HIS A 380 -7.31 10.49 -8.00
N PRO A 381 -7.94 11.19 -8.97
CA PRO A 381 -9.29 11.72 -8.81
C PRO A 381 -10.35 10.61 -8.61
N LYS A 382 -10.20 9.49 -9.32
CA LYS A 382 -11.04 8.28 -9.16
C LYS A 382 -10.51 7.33 -8.07
N GLN A 383 -9.71 7.82 -7.11
CA GLN A 383 -9.14 6.97 -6.08
C GLN A 383 -10.26 6.40 -5.19
N ALA A 384 -10.31 5.08 -5.12
CA ALA A 384 -11.27 4.33 -4.33
C ALA A 384 -10.56 3.43 -3.30
N TYR A 385 -11.32 2.98 -2.31
CA TYR A 385 -10.85 2.12 -1.23
C TYR A 385 -11.46 0.73 -1.41
N LYS A 386 -10.60 -0.30 -1.37
CA LYS A 386 -10.99 -1.71 -1.44
C LYS A 386 -10.48 -2.47 -0.23
N THR A 387 -11.19 -3.49 0.21
CA THR A 387 -10.75 -4.34 1.32
C THR A 387 -9.58 -5.21 0.87
N ILE A 388 -8.54 -5.33 1.71
CA ILE A 388 -7.39 -6.18 1.43
C ILE A 388 -7.71 -7.57 1.99
N ASN A 389 -8.14 -8.49 1.12
CA ASN A 389 -8.37 -9.88 1.54
C ASN A 389 -7.03 -10.62 1.63
N PRO A 390 -6.70 -11.25 2.78
CA PRO A 390 -5.44 -11.99 2.96
C PRO A 390 -5.21 -13.10 1.92
N SER A 391 -6.28 -13.58 1.29
CA SER A 391 -6.30 -14.65 0.30
C SER A 391 -6.08 -14.21 -1.16
N GLU A 392 -6.05 -12.90 -1.47
CA GLU A 392 -5.77 -12.42 -2.84
C GLU A 392 -4.28 -12.25 -3.14
N ASN A 393 -3.38 -12.43 -2.17
CA ASN A 393 -1.92 -12.43 -2.35
C ASN A 393 -1.36 -13.76 -2.90
N ILE A 394 -2.20 -14.64 -3.44
CA ILE A 394 -1.80 -15.90 -4.06
C ILE A 394 -2.42 -15.98 -5.47
N LYS A 395 -2.01 -15.11 -6.39
CA LYS A 395 -2.03 -15.40 -7.83
C LYS A 395 -0.87 -14.72 -8.54
#